data_AF-A0AAW9JG31-F1
#
_entry.id   AF-A0AAW9JG31-F1
#
_cell.length_a   1.000
_cell.length_b   1.000
_cell.length_c   1.000
_cell.angle_alpha   90.00
_cell.angle_beta   90.00
_cell.angle_gamma   90.00
#
_symmetry.space_group_name_H-M   'P 1'
#
loop_
_entity.id
_entity.type
_entity.pdbx_description
1 polymer ?
#
loop_
_entity_poly.entity_id
_entity_poly.type
_entity_poly.pdbx_seq_one_letter_code
_entity_poly.pdbx_strand_id
1 'polypeptide(L)'
;MKEKDLNISEVRGAKKSISDLQVYGDGDTFALLCKASSQEQGWMKSTKVCNVIGGCVMQVTTQQKNPDGSYSVAEALTYVPGAMIDTKSEPRRMVACPDGVETYCLDDEIRLK
;
A
#
# COMPACT_ATOMS: atom_id res chain seq x y z
N MET A 1 26.28 -2.09 0.98
CA MET A 1 24.87 -2.04 0.56
C MET A 1 24.27 -0.75 1.10
N LYS A 2 23.53 0.04 0.30
CA LYS A 2 22.86 1.25 0.79
C LYS A 2 21.68 0.84 1.68
N GLU A 3 21.50 1.49 2.82
CA GLU A 3 20.37 1.20 3.72
C GLU A 3 19.04 1.64 3.10
N LYS A 4 17.97 0.90 3.41
CA LYS A 4 16.62 1.18 2.91
C LYS A 4 16.03 2.38 3.64
N ASP A 5 15.46 3.33 2.89
CA ASP A 5 14.64 4.39 3.48
C ASP A 5 13.27 3.81 3.89
N LEU A 6 12.96 3.88 5.18
CA LEU A 6 11.71 3.37 5.74
C LEU A 6 10.64 4.45 5.91
N ASN A 7 10.90 5.70 5.53
CA ASN A 7 9.94 6.80 5.69
C ASN A 7 9.08 7.05 4.44
N ILE A 8 9.26 6.25 3.38
CA ILE A 8 8.49 6.35 2.15
C ILE A 8 7.09 5.75 2.35
N SER A 9 6.07 6.56 2.12
CA SER A 9 4.64 6.19 2.19
C SER A 9 3.95 6.05 0.83
N GLU A 10 4.54 6.62 -0.24
CA GLU A 10 4.00 6.65 -1.60
C GLU A 10 5.11 6.47 -2.65
N VAL A 11 4.81 5.77 -3.73
CA VAL A 11 5.72 5.51 -4.84
C VAL A 11 6.04 6.79 -5.62
N ARG A 12 5.05 7.69 -5.79
CA ARG A 12 5.28 9.03 -6.37
C ARG A 12 6.33 9.83 -5.58
N GLY A 13 6.33 9.71 -4.25
CA GLY A 13 7.36 10.30 -3.38
C GLY A 13 8.70 9.55 -3.45
N ALA A 14 8.67 8.23 -3.61
CA ALA A 14 9.84 7.36 -3.61
C ALA A 14 10.86 7.67 -4.71
N LYS A 15 10.41 8.13 -5.88
CA LYS A 15 11.31 8.51 -7.01
C LYS A 15 12.32 9.59 -6.62
N LYS A 16 12.06 10.39 -5.58
CA LYS A 16 13.01 11.39 -5.06
C LYS A 16 14.14 10.75 -4.26
N SER A 17 13.87 9.63 -3.59
CA SER A 17 14.83 8.94 -2.70
C SER A 17 15.52 7.76 -3.38
N ILE A 18 14.92 7.20 -4.43
CA ILE A 18 15.37 5.98 -5.13
C ILE A 18 15.53 6.30 -6.63
N SER A 19 16.76 6.64 -7.02
CA SER A 19 17.08 7.15 -8.36
C SER A 19 16.90 6.13 -9.49
N ASP A 20 16.95 4.84 -9.18
CA ASP A 20 16.80 3.72 -10.11
C ASP A 20 15.37 3.12 -10.11
N LEU A 21 14.42 3.74 -9.39
CA LEU A 21 13.04 3.26 -9.32
C LEU A 21 12.31 3.47 -10.65
N GLN A 22 12.05 2.36 -11.35
CA GLN A 22 11.20 2.33 -12.55
C GLN A 22 9.77 1.94 -12.17
N VAL A 23 8.78 2.66 -12.71
CA VAL A 23 7.36 2.46 -12.42
C VAL A 23 6.61 2.39 -13.74
N TYR A 24 5.80 1.34 -13.92
CA TYR A 24 4.84 1.18 -15.01
C TYR A 24 3.43 1.15 -14.42
N GLY A 25 2.48 1.91 -14.99
CA GLY A 25 1.16 2.12 -14.41
C GLY A 25 1.16 3.02 -13.16
N ASP A 26 0.13 2.90 -12.32
CA ASP A 26 0.03 3.64 -11.06
C ASP A 26 0.69 2.87 -9.91
N GLY A 27 1.88 3.28 -9.50
CA GLY A 27 2.61 2.64 -8.40
C GLY A 27 1.92 2.72 -7.04
N ASP A 28 0.92 3.59 -6.90
CA ASP A 28 0.17 3.83 -5.67
C ASP A 28 -1.23 3.17 -5.67
N THR A 29 -1.50 2.22 -6.59
CA THR A 29 -2.75 1.41 -6.61
C THR A 29 -3.05 0.78 -5.23
N PHE A 30 -2.01 0.34 -4.52
CA PHE A 30 -2.11 -0.06 -3.12
C PHE A 30 -1.62 1.08 -2.21
N ALA A 31 -2.57 1.81 -1.63
CA ALA A 31 -2.25 2.88 -0.69
C ALA A 31 -1.79 2.31 0.66
N LEU A 32 -0.71 2.85 1.21
CA LEU A 32 -0.24 2.48 2.56
C LEU A 32 -1.30 2.86 3.60
N LEU A 33 -1.84 1.89 4.35
CA LEU A 33 -2.72 2.14 5.49
C LEU A 33 -1.90 2.40 6.75
N CYS A 34 -0.97 1.50 7.06
CA CYS A 34 -0.09 1.63 8.19
C CYS A 34 1.22 0.87 8.00
N LYS A 35 2.24 1.27 8.75
CA LYS A 35 3.56 0.64 8.76
C LYS A 35 4.17 0.70 10.15
N ALA A 36 4.90 -0.34 10.50
CA ALA A 36 5.81 -0.34 11.64
C ALA A 36 7.10 -1.03 11.21
N SER A 37 8.24 -0.58 11.75
CA SER A 37 9.53 -1.18 11.45
C SER A 37 10.55 -0.87 12.53
N SER A 38 11.54 -1.74 12.67
CA SER A 38 12.72 -1.50 13.49
C SER A 38 13.96 -1.95 12.71
N GLN A 39 14.88 -1.02 12.46
CA GLN A 39 16.13 -1.33 11.77
C GLN A 39 17.05 -2.18 12.65
N GLU A 40 17.16 -1.82 13.93
CA GLU A 40 17.96 -2.55 14.92
C GLU A 40 17.45 -3.99 15.11
N GLN A 41 16.13 -4.17 15.21
CA GLN A 41 15.52 -5.51 15.31
C GLN A 41 15.34 -6.18 13.94
N GLY A 42 15.70 -5.49 12.85
CA GLY A 42 15.75 -6.05 11.50
C GLY A 42 14.40 -6.40 10.88
N TRP A 43 13.29 -5.74 11.22
CA TRP A 43 11.99 -6.10 10.65
C TRP A 43 11.17 -4.89 10.18
N MET A 44 10.28 -5.13 9.23
CA MET A 44 9.22 -4.20 8.86
C MET A 44 7.92 -4.92 8.58
N LYS A 45 6.81 -4.29 8.92
CA LYS A 45 5.45 -4.70 8.56
C LYS A 45 4.75 -3.51 7.90
N SER A 46 4.06 -3.76 6.80
CA SER A 46 3.18 -2.77 6.18
C SER A 46 1.84 -3.40 5.82
N THR A 47 0.77 -2.64 6.03
CA THR A 47 -0.56 -2.93 5.50
C THR A 47 -0.86 -1.94 4.39
N LYS A 48 -1.22 -2.43 3.21
CA LYS A 48 -1.66 -1.60 2.08
C LYS A 48 -3.05 -2.03 1.63
N VAL A 49 -3.80 -1.08 1.09
CA VAL A 49 -5.19 -1.28 0.70
C VAL A 49 -5.40 -0.74 -0.70
N CYS A 50 -6.02 -1.56 -1.55
CA CYS A 50 -6.52 -1.18 -2.86
C CYS A 50 -8.05 -1.16 -2.78
N ASN A 51 -8.66 0.02 -2.91
CA ASN A 51 -10.12 0.13 -2.98
C ASN A 51 -10.62 -0.47 -4.30
N VAL A 52 -11.72 -1.20 -4.23
CA VAL A 52 -12.42 -1.77 -5.38
C VAL A 52 -13.92 -1.62 -5.19
N ILE A 53 -14.71 -1.91 -6.21
CA ILE A 53 -16.17 -1.87 -6.09
C ILE A 53 -16.62 -2.83 -4.97
N GLY A 54 -17.40 -2.31 -4.02
CA GLY A 54 -17.98 -3.06 -2.90
C GLY A 54 -17.04 -3.37 -1.73
N GLY A 55 -15.78 -2.91 -1.74
CA GLY A 55 -14.85 -3.15 -0.65
C GLY A 55 -13.40 -2.82 -0.98
N CYS A 56 -12.46 -3.58 -0.43
CA CYS A 56 -11.04 -3.39 -0.73
C CYS A 56 -10.26 -4.71 -0.74
N VAL A 57 -9.16 -4.74 -1.46
CA VAL A 57 -8.11 -5.75 -1.30
C VAL A 57 -7.10 -5.23 -0.28
N MET A 58 -6.97 -5.92 0.85
CA MET A 58 -6.01 -5.61 1.90
C MET A 58 -4.83 -6.58 1.81
N GLN A 59 -3.63 -6.02 1.70
CA GLN A 59 -2.36 -6.75 1.71
C GLN A 59 -1.59 -6.41 2.98
N VAL A 60 -1.09 -7.45 3.66
CA VAL A 60 -0.11 -7.32 4.74
C VAL A 60 1.19 -7.98 4.29
N THR A 61 2.29 -7.24 4.38
CA THR A 61 3.63 -7.77 4.12
C THR A 61 4.49 -7.57 5.36
N THR A 62 5.18 -8.62 5.77
CA THR A 62 6.25 -8.56 6.78
C THR A 62 7.56 -8.98 6.13
N GLN A 63 8.62 -8.20 6.35
CA GLN A 63 9.99 -8.59 6.01
C GLN A 63 10.79 -8.69 7.31
N GLN A 64 11.52 -9.79 7.48
CA GLN A 64 12.39 -10.06 8.62
C GLN A 64 13.81 -10.31 8.11
N LYS A 65 14.78 -9.58 8.64
CA LYS A 65 16.20 -9.80 8.41
C LYS A 65 16.64 -10.99 9.25
N ASN A 66 17.30 -11.94 8.60
CA ASN A 66 17.85 -13.13 9.23
C ASN A 66 19.26 -12.84 9.79
N PRO A 67 19.79 -13.68 10.69
CA PRO A 67 21.14 -13.49 11.26
C PRO A 67 22.26 -13.46 10.21
N ASP A 68 22.09 -14.18 9.10
CA ASP A 68 23.02 -14.21 7.97
C ASP A 68 22.92 -12.96 7.05
N GLY A 69 22.02 -12.03 7.37
CA GLY A 69 21.78 -10.82 6.59
C GLY A 69 20.79 -10.97 5.43
N SER A 70 20.30 -12.18 5.14
CA SER A 70 19.22 -12.42 4.19
C SER A 70 17.87 -11.92 4.74
N TYR A 71 16.80 -11.98 3.93
CA TYR A 71 15.46 -11.59 4.35
C TYR A 71 14.46 -12.71 4.12
N SER A 72 13.64 -12.97 5.14
CA SER A 72 12.42 -13.74 5.06
C SER A 72 11.24 -12.81 4.82
N VAL A 73 10.29 -13.21 3.97
CA VAL A 73 9.10 -12.42 3.64
C VAL A 73 7.86 -13.27 3.88
N ALA A 74 6.85 -12.66 4.51
CA ALA A 74 5.53 -13.25 4.64
C ALA A 74 4.49 -12.24 4.12
N GLU A 75 3.58 -12.73 3.26
CA GLU A 75 2.52 -11.91 2.69
C GLU A 75 1.16 -12.58 2.90
N ALA A 76 0.15 -11.75 3.16
CA ALA A 76 -1.23 -12.15 3.20
C ALA A 76 -2.06 -11.14 2.42
N LEU A 77 -3.04 -11.63 1.68
CA LEU A 77 -3.96 -10.82 0.90
C LEU A 77 -5.38 -11.31 1.16
N THR A 78 -6.29 -10.39 1.45
CA THR A 78 -7.70 -10.69 1.66
C THR A 78 -8.56 -9.62 1.00
N TYR A 79 -9.65 -10.05 0.39
CA TYR A 79 -10.74 -9.13 0.08
C TYR A 79 -11.51 -8.83 1.37
N VAL A 80 -11.85 -7.56 1.57
CA VAL A 80 -12.64 -7.09 2.72
C VAL A 80 -13.91 -6.43 2.16
N PRO A 81 -15.07 -7.09 2.24
CA PRO A 81 -16.32 -6.51 1.76
C PRO A 81 -16.75 -5.34 2.64
N GLY A 82 -17.34 -4.31 2.03
CA GLY A 82 -17.97 -3.20 2.73
C GLY A 82 -16.99 -2.24 3.44
N ALA A 83 -15.69 -2.37 3.21
CA ALA A 83 -14.67 -1.49 3.81
C ALA A 83 -13.71 -0.95 2.74
N MET A 84 -13.28 0.29 2.90
CA MET A 84 -12.33 0.97 2.03
C MET A 84 -11.33 1.81 2.84
N ILE A 85 -10.19 2.16 2.26
CA ILE A 85 -9.25 3.13 2.83
C ILE A 85 -9.66 4.56 2.45
N ASP A 86 -9.66 5.46 3.43
CA ASP A 86 -9.74 6.92 3.21
C ASP A 86 -8.32 7.48 3.05
N THR A 87 -7.88 7.62 1.80
CA THR A 87 -6.53 8.13 1.46
C THR A 87 -6.34 9.62 1.74
N LYS A 88 -7.42 10.36 2.06
CA LYS A 88 -7.37 11.80 2.37
C LYS A 88 -7.22 12.07 3.87
N SER A 89 -7.48 11.08 4.71
CA SER A 89 -7.30 11.18 6.17
C SER A 89 -5.84 11.01 6.60
N GLU A 90 -5.45 11.72 7.67
CA GLU A 90 -4.14 11.56 8.33
C GLU A 90 -4.33 11.44 9.86
N PRO A 91 -4.02 10.28 10.47
CA PRO A 91 -3.59 9.04 9.82
C PRO A 91 -4.69 8.44 8.94
N ARG A 92 -4.28 7.73 7.88
CA ARG A 92 -5.20 6.98 7.01
C ARG A 92 -5.97 5.96 7.82
N ARG A 93 -7.27 5.83 7.53
CA ARG A 93 -8.17 4.91 8.24
C ARG A 93 -9.06 4.12 7.30
N MET A 94 -9.57 3.01 7.81
CA MET A 94 -10.64 2.27 7.16
C MET A 94 -11.97 2.99 7.39
N VAL A 95 -12.81 3.03 6.37
CA VAL A 95 -14.17 3.56 6.40
C VAL A 95 -15.12 2.54 5.77
N ALA A 96 -16.41 2.64 6.11
CA ALA A 96 -17.43 1.85 5.43
C ALA A 96 -17.46 2.21 3.94
N CYS A 97 -17.61 1.20 3.08
CA CYS A 97 -17.94 1.43 1.69
C CYS A 97 -19.33 2.06 1.63
N PRO A 98 -19.54 3.19 0.93
CA PRO A 98 -20.87 3.75 0.77
C PRO A 98 -21.81 2.70 0.16
N ASP A 99 -22.94 2.45 0.81
CA ASP A 99 -23.96 1.55 0.27
C ASP A 99 -24.53 2.13 -1.02
N GLY A 100 -24.36 1.41 -2.13
CA GLY A 100 -25.11 1.65 -3.37
C GLY A 100 -24.53 2.66 -4.35
N VAL A 101 -23.29 2.50 -4.82
CA VAL A 101 -22.87 3.14 -6.09
C VAL A 101 -21.97 2.24 -6.92
N GLU A 102 -22.44 1.89 -8.13
CA GLU A 102 -21.73 1.24 -9.24
C GLU A 102 -20.52 2.02 -9.77
N THR A 103 -20.10 3.13 -9.17
CA THR A 103 -19.13 4.04 -9.79
C THR A 103 -18.22 4.72 -8.77
N TYR A 104 -17.27 3.99 -8.21
CA TYR A 104 -16.03 4.59 -7.72
C TYR A 104 -14.94 3.53 -7.82
N CYS A 105 -14.43 3.25 -9.03
CA CYS A 105 -13.11 2.64 -9.28
C CYS A 105 -12.91 2.38 -10.79
N LEU A 106 -13.11 3.36 -11.65
CA LEU A 106 -12.40 3.51 -12.93
C LEU A 106 -12.42 5.01 -13.21
N ASP A 107 -11.28 5.56 -13.59
CA ASP A 107 -11.05 7.00 -13.74
C ASP A 107 -12.18 7.73 -14.51
N ASP A 108 -12.41 9.00 -14.13
CA ASP A 108 -13.27 9.97 -14.83
C ASP A 108 -12.88 10.21 -16.32
N GLU A 109 -11.98 9.42 -16.91
CA GLU A 109 -11.58 9.48 -18.32
C GLU A 109 -12.27 8.46 -19.24
N ILE A 110 -13.03 7.48 -18.73
CA ILE A 110 -13.83 6.57 -19.58
C ILE A 110 -15.30 7.03 -19.61
N ARG A 111 -15.50 8.30 -19.99
CA ARG A 111 -16.75 8.79 -20.58
C ARG A 111 -16.42 9.48 -21.90
N LEU A 112 -15.96 8.70 -22.87
CA LEU A 112 -15.88 9.13 -24.26
C LEU A 112 -16.56 8.10 -25.16
N LYS A 113 -17.69 8.58 -25.70
CA LYS A 113 -18.60 8.02 -26.73
C LYS A 113 -19.81 7.25 -26.22
#